data_AF-F8WBY3-F1
#
_entry.id   AF-F8WBY3-F1
#
_cell.length_a   1.000
_cell.length_b   1.000
_cell.length_c   1.000
_cell.angle_alpha   90.00
_cell.angle_beta   90.00
_cell.angle_gamma   90.00
#
_symmetry.space_group_name_H-M   'P 1'
#
loop_
_entity.id
_entity.type
_entity.pdbx_description
1 polymer ?
#
loop_
_entity_poly.entity_id
_entity_poly.type
_entity_poly.pdbx_seq_one_letter_code
_entity_poly.pdbx_strand_id
1 'polypeptide(L)'
;MAPWPPKGLVPAMLWGLSLFLNLPGPIWLQPSPPPQSSPPPQPHPCHTCRGLVDSFNKGLERTIRDNFGGGNTAWEEENLSKYKDRQQEAPDLFQWLCSDSLKLCCPAGTFGPSCLPCPGGTERPCGGYGQCEGEGTRGGSGHCDCQAGYGGEACGQCGLGYFEAERNASHLVCSACFGPCARCSGPEESNCLQCKKGWALHHLKCVDIDECGTEGANCGADQFCVNTEGSYECRDCAKACLGCMGAGPGRCKKCSPGYQQVGSKCL
;
A
#
# COMPACT_ATOMS: atom_id res chain seq x y z
N MET A 1 50.64 -47.18 -46.99
CA MET A 1 50.59 -47.14 -48.47
C MET A 1 49.14 -47.39 -48.88
N ALA A 2 48.63 -46.58 -49.81
CA ALA A 2 47.26 -46.59 -50.36
C ALA A 2 46.89 -47.93 -51.06
N PRO A 3 45.74 -48.11 -51.76
CA PRO A 3 44.42 -47.44 -51.78
C PRO A 3 43.21 -48.44 -51.80
N TRP A 4 42.00 -47.90 -52.02
CA TRP A 4 40.65 -48.51 -52.14
C TRP A 4 40.45 -49.57 -53.24
N PRO A 5 39.28 -50.26 -53.27
CA PRO A 5 38.30 -50.02 -54.36
C PRO A 5 36.80 -50.16 -53.90
N PRO A 6 35.78 -50.20 -54.77
CA PRO A 6 35.18 -49.03 -55.43
C PRO A 6 33.65 -48.89 -55.19
N LYS A 7 33.12 -47.78 -55.73
CA LYS A 7 31.71 -47.35 -55.75
C LYS A 7 30.83 -48.28 -56.60
N GLY A 8 29.64 -48.62 -56.09
CA GLY A 8 28.54 -49.24 -56.83
C GLY A 8 27.32 -48.32 -56.88
N LEU A 9 26.81 -48.10 -58.09
CA LEU A 9 25.76 -47.16 -58.49
C LEU A 9 24.48 -47.96 -58.81
N VAL A 10 23.34 -47.68 -58.18
CA VAL A 10 22.00 -48.11 -58.67
C VAL A 10 20.90 -47.24 -58.01
N PRO A 11 19.68 -47.12 -58.59
CA PRO A 11 19.33 -46.09 -59.56
C PRO A 11 18.16 -45.19 -59.10
N ALA A 12 17.96 -44.09 -59.83
CA ALA A 12 16.81 -43.21 -59.72
C ALA A 12 15.49 -43.95 -60.05
N MET A 13 14.53 -43.90 -59.14
CA MET A 13 13.11 -44.14 -59.44
C MET A 13 12.29 -42.89 -59.14
N LEU A 14 11.62 -42.44 -60.20
CA LEU A 14 10.61 -41.39 -60.25
C LEU A 14 9.36 -41.79 -59.45
N TRP A 15 9.05 -41.05 -58.39
CA TRP A 15 7.69 -40.89 -57.85
C TRP A 15 7.61 -39.41 -57.47
N GLY A 16 6.94 -38.57 -58.24
CA GLY A 16 5.49 -38.53 -58.28
C GLY A 16 5.05 -37.38 -57.38
N LEU A 17 4.74 -36.23 -58.01
CA LEU A 17 4.19 -35.04 -57.37
C LEU A 17 3.04 -35.41 -56.42
N SER A 18 3.17 -35.05 -55.15
CA SER A 18 2.05 -34.87 -54.23
C SER A 18 2.34 -33.67 -53.36
N LEU A 19 1.94 -32.50 -53.90
CA LEU A 19 1.81 -31.27 -53.15
C LEU A 19 0.58 -31.43 -52.23
N PHE A 20 0.76 -32.11 -51.09
CA PHE A 20 -0.21 -32.03 -50.00
C PHE A 20 0.03 -30.70 -49.29
N LEU A 21 -0.87 -29.75 -49.57
CA LEU A 21 -1.10 -28.57 -48.77
C LEU A 21 -1.25 -28.99 -47.30
N ASN A 22 -0.24 -28.71 -46.49
CA ASN A 22 -0.36 -28.72 -45.04
C ASN A 22 -1.21 -27.50 -44.66
N LEU A 23 -2.54 -27.67 -44.61
CA LEU A 23 -3.36 -26.74 -43.83
C LEU A 23 -3.12 -27.02 -42.35
N PRO A 24 -2.79 -26.01 -41.53
CA PRO A 24 -2.80 -26.18 -40.08
C PRO A 24 -4.23 -26.51 -39.65
N GLY A 25 -4.42 -27.69 -39.05
CA GLY A 25 -5.69 -28.06 -38.44
C GLY A 25 -6.10 -27.07 -37.35
N PRO A 26 -7.40 -26.98 -37.02
CA PRO A 26 -7.89 -26.04 -36.02
C PRO A 26 -7.21 -26.33 -34.67
N ILE A 27 -6.46 -25.34 -34.18
CA ILE A 27 -5.92 -25.31 -32.83
C ILE A 27 -7.12 -25.26 -31.89
N TRP A 28 -7.42 -26.39 -31.24
CA TRP A 28 -8.34 -26.43 -30.13
C TRP A 28 -7.73 -25.59 -29.00
N LEU A 29 -8.24 -24.37 -28.79
CA LEU A 29 -7.97 -23.61 -27.58
C LEU A 29 -8.51 -24.42 -26.40
N GLN A 30 -7.62 -25.09 -25.68
CA GLN A 30 -7.96 -25.65 -24.38
C GLN A 30 -8.22 -24.49 -23.42
N PRO A 31 -9.32 -24.52 -22.64
CA PRO A 31 -9.56 -23.52 -21.61
C PRO A 31 -8.42 -23.54 -20.58
N SER A 32 -7.93 -22.35 -20.23
CA SER A 32 -6.97 -22.16 -19.15
C SER A 32 -7.48 -22.83 -17.88
N PRO A 33 -6.63 -23.53 -17.10
CA PRO A 33 -7.03 -24.01 -15.79
C PRO A 33 -7.49 -22.83 -14.92
N PRO A 34 -8.52 -23.01 -14.08
CA PRO A 34 -8.97 -21.97 -13.17
C PRO A 34 -7.80 -21.55 -12.26
N PRO A 35 -7.75 -20.27 -11.83
CA PRO A 35 -6.73 -19.83 -10.88
C PRO A 35 -6.82 -20.70 -9.63
N GLN A 36 -5.76 -21.43 -9.32
CA GLN A 36 -5.67 -22.18 -8.08
C GLN A 36 -5.76 -21.17 -6.94
N SER A 37 -6.80 -21.31 -6.11
CA SER A 37 -6.90 -20.59 -4.85
C SER A 37 -5.64 -20.87 -4.05
N SER A 38 -4.88 -19.83 -3.71
CA SER A 38 -3.77 -19.95 -2.79
C SER A 38 -4.27 -20.65 -1.51
N PRO A 39 -3.50 -21.59 -0.93
CA PRO A 39 -3.85 -22.16 0.35
C PRO A 39 -4.02 -21.03 1.38
N PRO A 40 -4.92 -21.18 2.36
CA PRO A 40 -5.12 -20.17 3.39
C PRO A 40 -3.76 -19.80 4.00
N PRO A 41 -3.49 -18.51 4.24
CA PRO A 41 -2.21 -18.08 4.78
C PRO A 41 -1.93 -18.86 6.07
N GLN A 42 -0.86 -19.64 6.08
CA GLN A 42 -0.43 -20.31 7.30
C GLN A 42 -0.06 -19.23 8.32
N PRO A 43 -0.49 -19.35 9.59
CA PRO A 43 -0.20 -18.35 10.61
C PRO A 43 1.31 -18.22 10.78
N HIS A 44 1.80 -16.98 10.77
CA HIS A 44 3.24 -16.73 10.85
C HIS A 44 3.81 -17.28 12.17
N PRO A 45 4.92 -18.04 12.16
CA PRO A 45 5.40 -18.82 13.31
C PRO A 45 5.57 -18.02 14.61
N CYS A 46 6.01 -16.77 14.51
CA CYS A 46 6.09 -15.88 15.67
C CYS A 46 4.73 -15.63 16.34
N HIS A 47 3.67 -15.41 15.57
CA HIS A 47 2.34 -15.16 16.11
C HIS A 47 1.78 -16.41 16.81
N THR A 48 2.08 -17.59 16.28
CA THR A 48 1.73 -18.86 16.94
C THR A 48 2.44 -18.99 18.28
N CYS A 49 3.74 -18.69 18.35
CA CYS A 49 4.48 -18.73 19.60
C CYS A 49 3.95 -17.69 20.60
N ARG A 50 3.70 -16.46 20.14
CA ARG A 50 3.10 -15.39 20.94
C ARG A 50 1.77 -15.81 21.54
N GLY A 51 0.87 -16.36 20.72
CA GLY A 51 -0.44 -16.83 21.19
C GLY A 51 -0.35 -17.95 22.22
N LEU A 52 0.65 -18.83 22.14
CA LEU A 52 0.91 -19.86 23.14
C LEU A 52 1.38 -19.24 24.46
N VAL A 53 2.32 -18.29 24.42
CA VAL A 53 2.80 -17.56 25.60
C VAL A 53 1.68 -16.75 26.25
N ASP A 54 0.89 -16.01 25.46
CA ASP A 54 -0.24 -15.23 25.96
C ASP A 54 -1.30 -16.13 26.64
N SER A 55 -1.58 -17.29 26.06
CA SER A 55 -2.52 -18.26 26.64
C SER A 55 -2.01 -18.83 27.96
N PHE A 56 -0.71 -19.10 28.06
CA PHE A 56 -0.08 -19.57 29.30
C PHE A 56 -0.09 -18.48 30.38
N ASN A 57 0.33 -17.26 30.06
CA ASN A 57 0.34 -16.12 30.98
C ASN A 57 -1.06 -15.81 31.50
N LYS A 58 -2.07 -15.81 30.62
CA LYS A 58 -3.48 -15.65 31.01
C LYS A 58 -3.98 -16.80 31.91
N GLY A 59 -3.48 -18.01 31.71
CA GLY A 59 -3.72 -19.16 32.59
C GLY A 59 -3.11 -18.94 33.97
N LEU A 60 -1.86 -18.48 34.02
CA LEU A 60 -1.13 -18.17 35.26
C LEU A 60 -1.84 -17.07 36.07
N GLU A 61 -2.22 -15.97 35.43
CA GLU A 61 -2.97 -14.87 36.07
C GLU A 61 -4.28 -15.32 36.72
N ARG A 62 -5.01 -16.25 36.10
CA ARG A 62 -6.23 -16.82 36.69
C ARG A 62 -5.92 -17.59 37.97
N THR A 63 -4.81 -18.33 38.00
CA THR A 63 -4.41 -19.12 39.17
C THR A 63 -3.81 -18.30 40.31
N ILE A 64 -3.38 -17.05 40.08
CA ILE A 64 -2.85 -16.16 41.12
C ILE A 64 -3.96 -15.73 42.11
N ARG A 65 -5.20 -15.56 41.63
CA ARG A 65 -6.31 -15.04 42.45
C ARG A 65 -7.05 -16.11 43.24
N ASP A 66 -6.83 -17.37 42.91
CA ASP A 66 -7.39 -18.48 43.64
C ASP A 66 -6.34 -18.92 44.66
N ASN A 67 -6.59 -18.63 45.94
CA ASN A 67 -5.77 -19.02 47.09
C ASN A 67 -5.64 -20.55 47.20
N PHE A 68 -4.95 -21.20 46.26
CA PHE A 68 -4.59 -22.61 46.33
C PHE A 68 -3.34 -22.79 47.22
N GLY A 69 -3.33 -22.14 48.38
CA GLY A 69 -2.46 -22.46 49.51
C GLY A 69 -2.94 -23.78 50.12
N GLY A 70 -2.68 -24.87 49.41
CA GLY A 70 -2.93 -26.23 49.87
C GLY A 70 -1.80 -26.71 50.77
N GLY A 71 -1.72 -26.19 51.99
CA GLY A 71 -0.75 -26.64 52.98
C GLY A 71 -0.64 -25.68 54.17
N ASN A 72 -0.46 -26.22 55.38
CA ASN A 72 -0.37 -25.44 56.60
C ASN A 72 0.72 -24.35 56.47
N THR A 73 0.32 -23.09 56.62
CA THR A 73 1.13 -21.88 56.44
C THR A 73 2.45 -21.85 57.21
N ALA A 74 2.59 -22.63 58.29
CA ALA A 74 3.80 -22.70 59.09
C ALA A 74 4.96 -23.50 58.45
N TRP A 75 4.68 -24.47 57.57
CA TRP A 75 5.73 -25.26 56.90
C TRP A 75 6.29 -24.54 55.66
N GLU A 76 5.45 -23.74 55.02
CA GLU A 76 5.78 -22.97 53.82
C GLU A 76 6.76 -21.81 54.11
N GLU A 77 6.64 -21.16 55.27
CA GLU A 77 7.52 -20.05 55.65
C GLU A 77 8.97 -20.50 55.97
N GLU A 78 9.15 -21.72 56.50
CA GLU A 78 10.48 -22.22 56.91
C GLU A 78 11.27 -22.87 55.75
N ASN A 79 10.58 -23.47 54.76
CA ASN A 79 11.22 -24.27 53.70
C ASN A 79 11.18 -23.69 52.29
N LEU A 80 10.29 -22.72 51.97
CA LEU A 80 10.15 -22.22 50.59
C LEU A 80 11.01 -20.99 50.28
N SER A 81 11.79 -20.47 51.21
CA SER A 81 12.73 -19.35 50.99
C SER A 81 13.69 -19.60 49.81
N LYS A 82 14.02 -20.86 49.49
CA LYS A 82 14.90 -21.21 48.36
C LYS A 82 14.20 -21.32 46.99
N TYR A 83 12.86 -21.39 46.96
CA TYR A 83 12.07 -21.57 45.73
C TYR A 83 11.19 -20.36 45.41
N LYS A 84 10.85 -19.54 46.43
CA LYS A 84 10.06 -18.32 46.30
C LYS A 84 10.74 -17.26 45.41
N ASP A 85 12.06 -17.14 45.53
CA ASP A 85 12.83 -16.13 44.79
C ASP A 85 13.08 -16.54 43.32
N ARG A 86 13.10 -17.84 43.02
CA ARG A 86 13.32 -18.33 41.63
C ARG A 86 12.15 -18.06 40.69
N GLN A 87 10.94 -17.87 41.23
CA GLN A 87 9.75 -17.60 40.43
C GLN A 87 9.65 -16.11 40.04
N GLN A 88 10.34 -15.22 40.78
CA GLN A 88 10.48 -13.81 40.45
C GLN A 88 11.58 -13.54 39.42
N GLU A 89 12.50 -14.49 39.23
CA GLU A 89 13.52 -14.49 38.17
C GLU A 89 12.99 -15.04 36.83
N ALA A 90 11.68 -15.13 36.61
CA ALA A 90 11.17 -15.51 35.31
C ALA A 90 11.54 -14.40 34.29
N PRO A 91 12.48 -14.63 33.35
CA PRO A 91 12.60 -13.74 32.20
C PRO A 91 11.24 -13.71 31.49
N ASP A 92 10.94 -12.61 30.78
CA ASP A 92 9.78 -12.53 29.92
C ASP A 92 9.64 -13.84 29.13
N LEU A 93 8.60 -14.63 29.45
CA LEU A 93 8.39 -15.97 28.89
C LEU A 93 8.38 -15.90 27.36
N PHE A 94 7.91 -14.79 26.80
CA PHE A 94 7.96 -14.50 25.38
C PHE A 94 9.40 -14.40 24.89
N GLN A 95 10.22 -13.56 25.54
CA GLN A 95 11.62 -13.40 25.20
C GLN A 95 12.38 -14.74 25.28
N TRP A 96 12.24 -15.47 26.37
CA TRP A 96 12.94 -16.74 26.55
C TRP A 96 12.51 -17.82 25.55
N LEU A 97 11.19 -18.01 25.37
CA LEU A 97 10.68 -19.09 24.51
C LEU A 97 10.73 -18.70 23.03
N CYS A 98 10.11 -17.58 22.68
CA CYS A 98 9.86 -17.21 21.29
C CYS A 98 11.05 -16.52 20.62
N SER A 99 11.84 -15.75 21.37
CA SER A 99 13.01 -15.02 20.83
C SER A 99 14.31 -15.80 21.00
N ASP A 100 14.62 -16.27 22.21
CA ASP A 100 15.95 -16.83 22.51
C ASP A 100 16.04 -18.33 22.19
N SER A 101 15.06 -19.12 22.63
CA SER A 101 15.05 -20.58 22.48
C SER A 101 14.65 -21.02 21.08
N LEU A 102 13.49 -20.55 20.58
CA LEU A 102 12.94 -20.96 19.29
C LEU A 102 13.33 -20.05 18.13
N LYS A 103 13.83 -18.83 18.40
CA LYS A 103 14.23 -17.82 17.40
C LYS A 103 13.15 -17.52 16.34
N LEU A 104 11.88 -17.66 16.72
CA LEU A 104 10.74 -17.42 15.83
C LEU A 104 10.39 -15.94 15.79
N CYS A 105 10.61 -15.23 16.89
CA CYS A 105 10.29 -13.81 17.05
C CYS A 105 11.55 -12.95 17.18
N CYS A 106 11.31 -11.65 17.12
CA CYS A 106 12.26 -10.60 17.44
C CYS A 106 11.79 -9.81 18.67
N PRO A 107 12.70 -9.13 19.40
CA PRO A 107 12.32 -8.19 20.45
C PRO A 107 11.38 -7.09 19.94
N ALA A 108 10.61 -6.48 20.85
CA ALA A 108 9.71 -5.36 20.51
C ALA A 108 10.45 -4.21 19.80
N GLY A 109 9.78 -3.56 18.84
CA GLY A 109 10.37 -2.50 18.04
C GLY A 109 11.48 -2.90 17.06
N THR A 110 11.64 -4.19 16.77
CA THR A 110 12.59 -4.71 15.77
C THR A 110 11.90 -5.61 14.74
N PHE A 111 12.48 -5.79 13.56
CA PHE A 111 11.88 -6.53 12.45
C PHE A 111 12.91 -7.29 11.59
N GLY A 112 12.41 -8.14 10.71
CA GLY A 112 13.22 -8.82 9.70
C GLY A 112 14.12 -9.94 10.26
N PRO A 113 14.86 -10.65 9.39
CA PRO A 113 15.56 -11.87 9.77
C PRO A 113 16.63 -11.65 10.84
N SER A 114 17.23 -10.44 10.84
CA SER A 114 18.27 -10.02 11.77
C SER A 114 17.76 -9.20 12.95
N CYS A 115 16.45 -9.03 13.11
CA CYS A 115 15.84 -8.19 14.16
C CYS A 115 16.44 -6.78 14.19
N LEU A 116 16.43 -6.09 13.04
CA LEU A 116 16.88 -4.71 12.92
C LEU A 116 15.88 -3.77 13.61
N PRO A 117 16.33 -2.66 14.22
CA PRO A 117 15.41 -1.70 14.84
C PRO A 117 14.52 -1.05 13.79
N CYS A 118 13.24 -0.87 14.12
CA CYS A 118 12.31 -0.10 13.31
C CYS A 118 12.79 1.37 13.17
N PRO A 119 12.45 2.07 12.07
CA PRO A 119 12.69 3.50 11.95
C PRO A 119 12.09 4.24 13.16
N GLY A 120 12.80 5.20 13.74
CA GLY A 120 12.38 5.89 14.98
C GLY A 120 12.78 5.18 16.28
N GLY A 121 13.39 3.99 16.19
CA GLY A 121 13.94 3.25 17.32
C GLY A 121 13.01 2.18 17.89
N THR A 122 13.48 1.46 18.91
CA THR A 122 12.75 0.32 19.50
C THR A 122 11.73 0.73 20.54
N GLU A 123 11.94 1.84 21.25
CA GLU A 123 11.01 2.34 22.27
C GLU A 123 9.77 2.98 21.66
N ARG A 124 9.95 3.71 20.55
CA ARG A 124 8.87 4.38 19.81
C ARG A 124 9.04 4.16 18.31
N PRO A 125 8.79 2.93 17.82
CA PRO A 125 8.79 2.63 16.39
C PRO A 125 7.94 3.64 15.62
N CYS A 126 8.43 4.05 14.45
CA CYS A 126 7.81 5.06 13.59
C CYS A 126 7.49 6.36 14.36
N GLY A 127 8.37 6.77 15.27
CA GLY A 127 8.20 7.99 16.08
C GLY A 127 7.03 7.95 17.08
N GLY A 128 6.34 6.80 17.17
CA GLY A 128 5.04 6.67 17.83
C GLY A 128 3.86 7.21 17.00
N TYR A 129 4.11 7.59 15.74
CA TYR A 129 3.11 8.14 14.82
C TYR A 129 2.86 7.23 13.60
N GLY A 130 3.17 5.94 13.71
CA GLY A 130 2.96 4.98 12.65
C GLY A 130 3.10 3.54 13.14
N GLN A 131 2.87 2.59 12.23
CA GLN A 131 3.03 1.16 12.47
C GLN A 131 4.22 0.62 11.66
N CYS A 132 5.10 -0.13 12.31
CA CYS A 132 6.27 -0.73 11.65
C CYS A 132 5.92 -2.11 11.09
N GLU A 133 6.10 -2.29 9.77
CA GLU A 133 5.83 -3.57 9.11
C GLU A 133 6.78 -4.67 9.64
N GLY A 134 6.20 -5.73 10.20
CA GLY A 134 6.94 -6.88 10.70
C GLY A 134 7.52 -6.69 12.10
N GLU A 135 7.08 -5.68 12.84
CA GLU A 135 7.48 -5.47 14.23
C GLU A 135 7.32 -6.73 15.09
N GLY A 136 8.38 -7.10 15.81
CA GLY A 136 8.48 -8.28 16.65
C GLY A 136 8.61 -9.59 15.87
N THR A 137 8.66 -9.55 14.54
CA THR A 137 8.75 -10.74 13.69
C THR A 137 10.09 -10.83 12.96
N ARG A 138 10.43 -12.04 12.52
CA ARG A 138 11.59 -12.30 11.64
C ARG A 138 11.33 -11.90 10.17
N GLY A 139 10.16 -11.36 9.85
CA GLY A 139 9.77 -10.90 8.52
C GLY A 139 9.51 -9.38 8.48
N GLY A 140 8.95 -8.91 7.37
CA GLY A 140 8.64 -7.49 7.13
C GLY A 140 9.83 -6.67 6.62
N SER A 141 9.50 -5.53 6.02
CA SER A 141 10.50 -4.59 5.49
C SER A 141 10.90 -3.49 6.48
N GLY A 142 10.18 -3.35 7.59
CA GLY A 142 10.33 -2.25 8.53
C GLY A 142 9.79 -0.92 8.04
N HIS A 143 9.09 -0.91 6.90
CA HIS A 143 8.40 0.27 6.41
C HIS A 143 7.39 0.77 7.45
N CYS A 144 7.31 2.09 7.62
CA CYS A 144 6.39 2.72 8.54
C CYS A 144 5.13 3.21 7.83
N ASP A 145 3.99 2.65 8.22
CA ASP A 145 2.68 3.16 7.82
C ASP A 145 2.30 4.31 8.75
N CYS A 146 2.53 5.54 8.30
CA CYS A 146 2.31 6.74 9.10
C CYS A 146 0.83 7.09 9.29
N GLN A 147 0.51 7.60 10.48
CA GLN A 147 -0.77 8.19 10.78
C GLN A 147 -1.02 9.45 9.94
N ALA A 148 -2.29 9.79 9.72
CA ALA A 148 -2.67 10.99 8.99
C ALA A 148 -2.03 12.24 9.60
N GLY A 149 -1.37 13.02 8.76
CA GLY A 149 -0.65 14.23 9.16
C GLY A 149 0.83 14.03 9.45
N TYR A 150 1.30 12.80 9.55
CA TYR A 150 2.70 12.47 9.75
C TYR A 150 3.30 11.84 8.49
N GLY A 151 4.62 11.93 8.36
CA GLY A 151 5.34 11.45 7.20
C GLY A 151 6.84 11.35 7.42
N GLY A 152 7.53 10.94 6.36
CA GLY A 152 8.92 10.53 6.40
C GLY A 152 9.07 9.06 6.79
N GLU A 153 10.29 8.53 6.68
CA GLU A 153 10.60 7.12 6.91
C GLU A 153 10.21 6.63 8.31
N ALA A 154 10.35 7.49 9.32
CA ALA A 154 10.04 7.18 10.71
C ALA A 154 8.82 7.94 11.24
N CYS A 155 7.96 8.50 10.37
CA CYS A 155 6.80 9.33 10.74
C CYS A 155 7.13 10.49 11.72
N GLY A 156 8.39 10.94 11.75
CA GLY A 156 8.90 11.98 12.65
C GLY A 156 8.77 13.41 12.12
N GLN A 157 8.05 13.59 11.02
CA GLN A 157 7.85 14.85 10.32
C GLN A 157 6.37 15.01 9.96
N CYS A 158 5.91 16.23 9.74
CA CYS A 158 4.55 16.41 9.22
C CYS A 158 4.48 16.03 7.74
N GLY A 159 3.41 15.32 7.38
CA GLY A 159 3.15 14.87 6.02
C GLY A 159 2.72 16.02 5.10
N LEU A 160 2.59 15.72 3.80
CA LEU A 160 2.09 16.69 2.82
C LEU A 160 0.68 17.16 3.19
N GLY A 161 0.46 18.47 3.12
CA GLY A 161 -0.78 19.11 3.55
C GLY A 161 -0.88 19.37 5.05
N TYR A 162 0.21 19.19 5.81
CA TYR A 162 0.27 19.48 7.24
C TYR A 162 1.51 20.32 7.58
N PHE A 163 1.44 21.05 8.68
CA PHE A 163 2.54 21.83 9.24
C PHE A 163 2.77 21.50 10.72
N GLU A 164 3.96 21.83 11.21
CA GLU A 164 4.32 21.66 12.62
C GLU A 164 3.64 22.75 13.44
N ALA A 165 2.58 22.39 14.16
CA ALA A 165 1.90 23.31 15.07
C ALA A 165 2.67 23.45 16.39
N GLU A 166 3.17 22.33 16.90
CA GLU A 166 3.99 22.28 18.12
C GLU A 166 5.04 21.18 18.00
N ARG A 167 6.25 21.44 18.51
CA ARG A 167 7.32 20.45 18.61
C ARG A 167 8.01 20.56 19.96
N ASN A 168 8.09 19.43 20.65
CA ASN A 168 8.89 19.26 21.85
C ASN A 168 9.76 18.00 21.72
N ALA A 169 10.59 17.71 22.72
CA ALA A 169 11.47 16.53 22.74
C ALA A 169 10.69 15.20 22.62
N SER A 170 9.44 15.15 23.11
CA SER A 170 8.64 13.92 23.18
C SER A 170 7.45 13.88 22.23
N HIS A 171 7.04 15.02 21.64
CA HIS A 171 5.85 15.07 20.81
C HIS A 171 5.99 16.07 19.66
N LEU A 172 5.45 15.67 18.51
CA LEU A 172 5.25 16.49 17.33
C LEU A 172 3.75 16.55 17.07
N VAL A 173 3.20 17.77 17.01
CA VAL A 173 1.79 18.00 16.68
C VAL A 173 1.72 18.55 15.27
N CYS A 174 1.12 17.77 14.37
CA CYS A 174 0.91 18.16 12.99
C CYS A 174 -0.54 18.62 12.79
N SER A 175 -0.71 19.83 12.25
CA SER A 175 -2.02 20.40 11.92
C SER A 175 -2.18 20.57 10.42
N ALA A 176 -3.40 20.41 9.91
CA ALA A 176 -3.66 20.50 8.48
C ALA A 176 -3.44 21.93 7.96
N CYS A 177 -2.90 22.03 6.76
CA CYS A 177 -2.86 23.25 5.97
C CYS A 177 -4.25 23.62 5.46
N PHE A 178 -4.41 24.90 5.09
CA PHE A 178 -5.60 25.35 4.37
C PHE A 178 -5.77 24.60 3.03
N GLY A 179 -7.02 24.25 2.70
CA GLY A 179 -7.45 23.33 1.63
C GLY A 179 -6.50 23.09 0.44
N PRO A 180 -6.27 24.07 -0.45
CA PRO A 180 -5.46 23.92 -1.67
C PRO A 180 -3.95 23.89 -1.42
N CYS A 181 -3.50 24.11 -0.19
CA CYS A 181 -2.08 24.20 0.14
C CYS A 181 -1.48 22.80 0.41
N ALA A 182 -0.37 22.49 -0.26
CA ALA A 182 0.39 21.27 -0.07
C ALA A 182 1.47 21.41 1.02
N ARG A 183 2.03 22.60 1.21
CA ARG A 183 2.97 22.91 2.31
C ARG A 183 2.73 24.31 2.83
N CYS A 184 2.55 24.45 4.14
CA CYS A 184 2.26 25.73 4.78
C CYS A 184 3.13 25.93 6.03
N SER A 185 3.25 27.17 6.47
CA SER A 185 3.86 27.54 7.77
C SER A 185 2.83 27.69 8.90
N GLY A 186 1.54 27.64 8.57
CA GLY A 186 0.45 27.89 9.51
C GLY A 186 -0.92 27.56 8.93
N PRO A 187 -1.99 27.74 9.72
CA PRO A 187 -3.34 27.30 9.35
C PRO A 187 -4.05 28.22 8.36
N GLU A 188 -3.60 29.48 8.24
CA GLU A 188 -4.23 30.48 7.37
C GLU A 188 -3.89 30.26 5.88
N GLU A 189 -4.79 30.72 5.01
CA GLU A 189 -4.61 30.67 3.55
C GLU A 189 -3.35 31.40 3.08
N SER A 190 -3.00 32.53 3.73
CA SER A 190 -1.81 33.35 3.42
C SER A 190 -0.49 32.76 3.92
N ASN A 191 -0.51 31.59 4.57
CA ASN A 191 0.69 30.90 5.03
C ASN A 191 1.10 29.77 4.07
N CYS A 192 0.60 29.78 2.83
CA CYS A 192 0.92 28.73 1.87
C CYS A 192 2.28 28.96 1.21
N LEU A 193 3.11 27.92 1.24
CA LEU A 193 4.46 27.90 0.66
C LEU A 193 4.49 27.11 -0.65
N GLN A 194 3.58 26.14 -0.80
CA GLN A 194 3.45 25.32 -2.01
C GLN A 194 2.02 24.87 -2.21
N CYS A 195 1.47 25.09 -3.40
CA CYS A 195 0.11 24.65 -3.73
C CYS A 195 0.06 23.18 -4.17
N LYS A 196 -1.11 22.57 -4.03
CA LYS A 196 -1.43 21.28 -4.64
C LYS A 196 -1.46 21.43 -6.17
N LYS A 197 -1.38 20.30 -6.89
CA LYS A 197 -1.54 20.29 -8.35
C LYS A 197 -2.91 20.86 -8.73
N GLY A 198 -2.97 21.64 -9.81
CA GLY A 198 -4.18 22.36 -10.25
C GLY A 198 -4.33 23.76 -9.63
N TRP A 199 -3.35 24.21 -8.85
CA TRP A 199 -3.37 25.51 -8.17
C TRP A 199 -2.07 26.27 -8.41
N ALA A 200 -2.18 27.59 -8.60
CA ALA A 200 -1.06 28.51 -8.76
C ALA A 200 -0.83 29.31 -7.47
N LEU A 201 0.43 29.46 -7.09
CA LEU A 201 0.81 30.24 -5.91
C LEU A 201 0.89 31.73 -6.26
N HIS A 202 0.04 32.54 -5.64
CA HIS A 202 0.01 33.99 -5.77
C HIS A 202 -0.04 34.66 -4.39
N HIS A 203 0.99 35.43 -4.04
CA HIS A 203 1.11 36.12 -2.74
C HIS A 203 0.85 35.20 -1.52
N LEU A 204 1.51 34.04 -1.49
CA LEU A 204 1.36 33.02 -0.44
C LEU A 204 -0.05 32.41 -0.31
N LYS A 205 -0.91 32.60 -1.32
CA LYS A 205 -2.23 31.97 -1.44
C LYS A 205 -2.29 31.11 -2.70
N CYS A 206 -3.11 30.06 -2.65
CA CYS A 206 -3.33 29.21 -3.80
C CYS A 206 -4.59 29.65 -4.52
N VAL A 207 -4.44 30.03 -5.79
CA VAL A 207 -5.55 30.35 -6.70
C VAL A 207 -5.70 29.20 -7.67
N ASP A 208 -6.94 28.78 -7.88
CA ASP A 208 -7.28 27.73 -8.82
C ASP A 208 -6.79 28.07 -10.23
N ILE A 209 -6.20 27.10 -10.93
CA ILE A 209 -5.76 27.28 -12.31
C ILE A 209 -6.97 27.04 -13.20
N ASP A 210 -7.44 28.05 -13.91
CA ASP A 210 -8.47 27.85 -14.93
C ASP A 210 -7.88 27.15 -16.16
N GLU A 211 -7.86 25.82 -16.16
CA GLU A 211 -7.31 25.06 -17.29
C GLU A 211 -8.18 25.20 -18.56
N CYS A 212 -9.47 25.48 -18.41
CA CYS A 212 -10.35 25.77 -19.54
C CYS A 212 -10.03 27.11 -20.21
N GLY A 213 -9.53 28.08 -19.45
CA GLY A 213 -9.14 29.41 -19.93
C GLY A 213 -7.70 29.51 -20.44
N THR A 214 -6.83 28.55 -20.13
CA THR A 214 -5.37 28.63 -20.37
C THR A 214 -4.84 27.65 -21.42
N GLU A 215 -5.71 27.09 -22.27
CA GLU A 215 -5.40 26.00 -23.23
C GLU A 215 -4.76 24.74 -22.56
N GLY A 216 -4.83 24.63 -21.23
CA GLY A 216 -4.29 23.51 -20.46
C GLY A 216 -5.24 22.30 -20.41
N ALA A 217 -6.52 22.51 -20.72
CA ALA A 217 -7.53 21.46 -20.73
C ALA A 217 -7.43 20.56 -21.97
N ASN A 218 -7.26 19.25 -21.76
CA ASN A 218 -7.18 18.26 -22.83
C ASN A 218 -8.53 17.54 -23.01
N CYS A 219 -9.54 18.25 -23.51
CA CYS A 219 -10.86 17.69 -23.80
C CYS A 219 -10.99 17.20 -25.26
N GLY A 220 -11.84 16.20 -25.47
CA GLY A 220 -12.18 15.71 -26.81
C GLY A 220 -12.85 16.76 -27.69
N ALA A 221 -12.85 16.55 -29.02
CA ALA A 221 -13.43 17.49 -29.99
C ALA A 221 -14.97 17.65 -29.85
N ASP A 222 -15.64 16.63 -29.32
CA ASP A 222 -17.07 16.54 -29.01
C ASP A 222 -17.37 16.76 -27.52
N GLN A 223 -16.43 17.35 -26.79
CA GLN A 223 -16.57 17.71 -25.39
C GLN A 223 -16.36 19.21 -25.19
N PHE A 224 -16.86 19.72 -24.06
CA PHE A 224 -16.55 21.05 -23.57
C PHE A 224 -15.95 20.98 -22.17
N CYS A 225 -15.05 21.91 -21.88
CA CYS A 225 -14.38 22.00 -20.61
C CYS A 225 -15.24 22.74 -19.58
N VAL A 226 -15.22 22.27 -18.34
CA VAL A 226 -15.79 22.91 -17.15
C VAL A 226 -14.70 23.00 -16.09
N ASN A 227 -14.32 24.22 -15.71
CA ASN A 227 -13.33 24.42 -14.65
C ASN A 227 -13.93 24.02 -13.30
N THR A 228 -13.15 23.33 -12.47
CA THR A 228 -13.53 22.84 -11.14
C THR A 228 -12.42 23.16 -10.14
N GLU A 229 -12.69 23.19 -8.85
CA GLU A 229 -11.62 23.51 -7.89
C GLU A 229 -10.51 22.45 -7.90
N GLY A 230 -9.30 22.86 -8.30
CA GLY A 230 -8.10 22.07 -8.44
C GLY A 230 -8.00 21.23 -9.70
N SER A 231 -8.94 21.35 -10.65
CA SER A 231 -8.93 20.58 -11.89
C SER A 231 -9.97 21.06 -12.92
N TYR A 232 -10.18 20.30 -13.97
CA TYR A 232 -11.26 20.52 -14.92
C TYR A 232 -11.97 19.20 -15.26
N GLU A 233 -13.23 19.31 -15.63
CA GLU A 233 -14.01 18.21 -16.17
C GLU A 233 -14.32 18.45 -17.65
N CYS A 234 -14.09 17.43 -18.48
CA CYS A 234 -14.57 17.41 -19.85
C CYS A 234 -15.95 16.77 -19.87
N ARG A 235 -16.95 17.51 -20.35
CA ARG A 235 -18.34 17.04 -20.44
C ARG A 235 -18.76 16.96 -21.90
N ASP A 236 -19.58 15.96 -22.21
CA ASP A 236 -20.00 15.72 -23.59
C ASP A 236 -20.94 16.79 -24.10
N CYS A 237 -20.81 17.11 -25.39
CA CYS A 237 -21.75 17.96 -26.08
C CYS A 237 -23.13 17.30 -26.19
N ALA A 238 -24.17 18.12 -26.38
CA ALA A 238 -25.48 17.58 -26.72
C ALA A 238 -25.40 16.80 -28.05
N LYS A 239 -26.16 15.70 -28.19
CA LYS A 239 -26.19 14.86 -29.40
C LYS A 239 -26.46 15.66 -30.69
N ALA A 240 -27.20 16.76 -30.55
CA ALA A 240 -27.51 17.69 -31.63
C ALA A 240 -26.31 18.52 -32.13
N CYS A 241 -25.14 18.45 -31.48
CA CYS A 241 -23.96 19.25 -31.78
C CYS A 241 -22.81 18.42 -32.38
N LEU A 242 -22.16 18.94 -33.43
CA LEU A 242 -20.80 18.58 -33.83
C LEU A 242 -19.82 19.56 -33.15
N GLY A 243 -19.43 19.22 -31.93
CA GLY A 243 -18.64 20.08 -31.06
C GLY A 243 -19.46 21.23 -30.44
N CYS A 244 -19.04 21.67 -29.25
CA CYS A 244 -19.75 22.68 -28.47
C CYS A 244 -18.78 23.52 -27.63
N MET A 245 -19.29 24.62 -27.08
CA MET A 245 -18.55 25.50 -26.16
C MET A 245 -19.15 25.48 -24.75
N GLY A 246 -20.07 24.56 -24.48
CA GLY A 246 -20.81 24.50 -23.23
C GLY A 246 -21.98 23.53 -23.30
N ALA A 247 -22.69 23.41 -22.19
CA ALA A 247 -23.81 22.49 -22.05
C ALA A 247 -25.00 22.85 -22.96
N GLY A 248 -25.70 21.81 -23.42
CA GLY A 248 -26.99 21.90 -24.11
C GLY A 248 -26.91 22.20 -25.61
N PRO A 249 -28.04 22.07 -26.33
CA PRO A 249 -28.10 22.26 -27.78
C PRO A 249 -27.97 23.72 -28.23
N GLY A 250 -27.96 24.67 -27.29
CA GLY A 250 -27.83 26.10 -27.55
C GLY A 250 -26.38 26.61 -27.64
N ARG A 251 -25.40 25.75 -27.32
CA ARG A 251 -23.97 26.09 -27.32
C ARG A 251 -23.17 25.24 -28.31
N CYS A 252 -23.83 24.71 -29.33
CA CYS A 252 -23.19 23.98 -30.41
C CYS A 252 -22.30 24.91 -31.24
N LYS A 253 -21.12 24.43 -31.64
CA LYS A 253 -20.31 25.07 -32.69
C LYS A 253 -20.96 24.86 -34.06
N LYS A 254 -21.54 23.67 -34.27
CA LYS A 254 -22.30 23.29 -35.48
C LYS A 254 -23.36 22.24 -35.14
N CYS A 255 -24.49 22.23 -35.84
CA CYS A 255 -25.49 21.18 -35.67
C CYS A 255 -25.06 19.86 -36.31
N SER A 256 -25.38 18.74 -35.65
CA SER A 256 -25.20 17.38 -36.15
C SER A 256 -26.08 17.07 -37.34
N PRO A 257 -25.70 16.11 -38.21
CA PRO A 257 -26.55 15.68 -39.31
C PRO A 257 -27.92 15.21 -38.77
N GLY A 258 -28.99 15.70 -39.38
CA GLY A 258 -30.37 15.42 -38.95
C GLY A 258 -30.96 16.44 -37.96
N TYR A 259 -30.16 17.39 -37.46
CA TYR A 259 -30.63 18.49 -36.61
C TYR A 259 -30.57 19.82 -37.37
N GLN A 260 -31.51 20.72 -37.10
CA GLN A 260 -31.61 22.04 -37.74
C GLN A 260 -31.40 23.17 -36.72
N GLN A 261 -30.79 24.25 -37.16
CA GLN A 261 -30.63 25.44 -36.33
C GLN A 261 -31.97 26.18 -36.24
N VAL A 262 -32.57 26.15 -35.06
CA VAL A 262 -33.82 26.87 -34.74
C VAL A 262 -33.48 27.92 -33.69
N GLY A 263 -33.34 29.17 -34.15
CA GLY A 263 -32.80 30.25 -33.33
C GLY A 263 -31.35 29.98 -32.92
N SER A 264 -31.07 29.96 -31.61
CA SER A 264 -29.74 29.66 -31.08
C SER A 264 -29.51 28.17 -30.77
N LYS A 265 -30.49 27.29 -31.02
CA LYS A 265 -30.43 25.87 -30.65
C LYS A 265 -30.40 24.96 -31.88
N CYS A 266 -29.70 23.83 -31.78
CA CYS A 266 -29.84 22.73 -32.73
C CYS A 266 -30.93 21.76 -32.24
N LEU A 267 -31.99 21.58 -33.01
CA LEU A 267 -33.15 20.75 -32.69
C LEU A 267 -33.46 19.73 -33.78
#